data_AF-A0A4C1V122-F1
#
_entry.id   AF-A0A4C1V122-F1
#
_cell.length_a   1.000
_cell.length_b   1.000
_cell.length_c   1.000
_cell.angle_alpha   90.00
_cell.angle_beta   90.00
_cell.angle_gamma   90.00
#
_symmetry.space_group_name_H-M   'P 1'
#
loop_
_entity.id
_entity.type
_entity.pdbx_description
1 polymer ?
#
loop_
_entity_poly.entity_id
_entity_poly.type
_entity_poly.pdbx_seq_one_letter_code
_entity_poly.pdbx_strand_id
1 'polypeptide(L)'
;MPKAIKVPYSKGEIIFEEARLQVLSPFNQIYKRISAATGVSQGLISKIVKDGQAAEEVGTKIRTPGKQRIRKNGFVHVDDFDMGVIRRKVHEFYSAKKEIPTIKKLLETLKTEINYTGQRETLRKLLYKLGFRFKKN
;
A
#
# COMPACT_ATOMS: atom_id res chain seq x y z
N MET A 1 12.93 26.13 -6.80
CA MET A 1 12.28 27.15 -7.65
C MET A 1 11.85 26.50 -8.95
N PRO A 2 10.55 26.31 -9.23
CA PRO A 2 10.12 25.79 -10.53
C PRO A 2 10.46 26.81 -11.63
N LYS A 3 11.20 26.39 -12.66
CA LYS A 3 11.51 27.23 -13.82
C LYS A 3 10.24 27.45 -14.63
N ALA A 4 9.87 28.70 -14.87
CA ALA A 4 8.81 29.04 -15.81
C ALA A 4 9.18 28.51 -17.20
N ILE A 5 8.36 27.61 -17.74
CA ILE A 5 8.47 27.18 -19.14
C ILE A 5 8.08 28.41 -19.98
N LYS A 6 9.04 29.01 -20.71
CA LYS A 6 8.75 30.07 -21.68
C LYS A 6 7.90 29.47 -22.79
N VAL A 7 6.60 29.70 -22.74
CA VAL A 7 5.70 29.38 -23.85
C VAL A 7 6.03 30.37 -24.98
N PRO A 8 6.40 29.91 -26.19
CA PRO A 8 6.95 30.78 -27.24
C PRO A 8 5.94 31.76 -27.85
N TYR A 9 4.65 31.58 -27.59
CA TYR A 9 3.57 32.41 -28.11
C TYR A 9 2.74 33.00 -26.98
N SER A 10 2.40 34.28 -27.12
CA SER A 10 1.41 34.95 -26.29
C SER A 10 0.00 34.41 -26.59
N LYS A 11 -0.92 34.49 -25.61
CA LYS A 11 -2.29 33.97 -25.74
C LYS A 11 -3.03 34.51 -26.98
N GLY A 12 -2.77 35.76 -27.38
CA GLY A 12 -3.37 36.37 -28.56
C GLY A 12 -2.87 35.79 -29.88
N GLU A 13 -1.59 35.43 -29.96
CA GLU A 13 -0.98 34.84 -31.16
C GLU A 13 -1.52 33.43 -31.42
N ILE A 14 -1.72 32.63 -30.36
CA ILE A 14 -2.30 31.28 -30.44
C ILE A 14 -3.73 31.34 -31.00
N ILE A 15 -4.54 32.29 -30.51
CA ILE A 15 -5.92 32.46 -30.99
C ILE A 15 -5.95 32.84 -32.48
N PHE A 16 -5.03 33.70 -32.91
CA PHE A 16 -4.94 34.15 -34.30
C PHE A 16 -4.47 33.04 -35.24
N GLU A 17 -3.49 32.24 -34.83
CA GLU A 17 -3.02 31.08 -35.59
C GLU A 17 -4.09 30.00 -35.73
N GLU A 18 -4.83 29.71 -34.65
CA GLU A 18 -5.91 28.72 -34.67
C GLU A 18 -7.07 29.12 -35.56
N ALA A 19 -7.38 30.43 -35.64
CA ALA A 19 -8.36 30.96 -36.57
C ALA A 19 -7.94 30.77 -38.03
N ARG A 20 -6.63 30.83 -38.32
CA ARG A 20 -6.07 30.52 -39.65
C ARG A 20 -6.15 29.03 -39.98
N LEU A 21 -5.91 28.16 -39.00
CA LEU A 21 -5.88 26.70 -39.17
C LEU A 21 -7.26 26.03 -39.11
N GLN A 22 -8.35 26.79 -38.90
CA GLN A 22 -9.73 26.30 -38.80
C GLN A 22 -9.88 25.13 -37.81
N VAL A 23 -9.23 25.23 -36.64
CA VAL A 23 -9.28 24.17 -35.63
C VAL A 23 -10.70 23.99 -35.10
N LEU A 24 -11.18 22.74 -35.07
CA LEU A 24 -12.56 22.33 -34.73
C LEU A 24 -13.07 22.81 -33.35
N SER A 25 -12.20 23.31 -32.45
CA SER A 25 -12.60 23.82 -31.14
C SER A 25 -11.71 25.00 -30.70
N PRO A 26 -12.26 26.12 -30.19
CA PRO A 26 -11.48 27.31 -29.77
C PRO A 26 -10.57 27.08 -28.55
N PHE A 27 -9.47 27.83 -28.41
CA PHE A 27 -8.52 27.76 -27.28
C PHE A 27 -9.20 27.92 -25.91
N ASN A 28 -10.16 28.84 -25.83
CA ASN A 28 -10.90 29.11 -24.60
C ASN A 28 -11.73 27.90 -24.14
N GLN A 29 -12.05 26.94 -25.02
CA GLN A 29 -12.79 25.73 -24.70
C GLN A 29 -11.86 24.54 -24.46
N ILE A 30 -10.98 24.67 -23.47
CA ILE A 30 -9.92 23.70 -23.14
C ILE A 30 -10.50 22.29 -22.93
N TYR A 31 -11.57 22.15 -22.15
CA TYR A 31 -12.18 20.85 -21.88
C TYR A 31 -12.75 20.17 -23.13
N LYS A 32 -13.28 20.95 -24.09
CA LYS A 32 -13.80 20.42 -25.36
C LYS A 32 -12.66 19.88 -26.22
N ARG A 33 -11.51 20.57 -26.24
CA ARG A 33 -10.30 20.12 -26.93
C ARG A 33 -9.73 18.84 -26.34
N ILE A 34 -9.57 18.80 -25.02
CA ILE A 34 -9.05 17.61 -24.33
C ILE A 34 -9.98 16.43 -24.57
N SER A 35 -11.31 16.65 -24.52
CA SER A 35 -12.31 15.63 -24.81
C SER A 35 -12.21 15.10 -26.23
N ALA A 36 -12.10 15.99 -27.22
CA ALA A 36 -11.93 15.60 -28.63
C ALA A 36 -10.60 14.87 -28.89
N ALA A 37 -9.52 15.27 -28.22
CA ALA A 37 -8.20 14.66 -28.39
C ALA A 37 -8.04 13.31 -27.67
N THR A 38 -8.63 13.15 -26.48
CA THR A 38 -8.46 11.95 -25.64
C THR A 38 -9.65 10.97 -25.70
N GLY A 39 -10.78 11.37 -26.30
CA GLY A 39 -12.00 10.57 -26.34
C GLY A 39 -12.72 10.45 -24.99
N VAL A 40 -12.30 11.22 -23.98
CA VAL A 40 -12.83 11.19 -22.62
C VAL A 40 -13.93 12.25 -22.45
N SER A 41 -14.93 11.97 -21.62
CA SER A 41 -15.99 12.94 -21.35
C SER A 41 -15.47 14.20 -20.63
N GLN A 42 -16.04 15.36 -20.96
CA GLN A 42 -15.68 16.64 -20.33
C GLN A 42 -15.85 16.59 -18.80
N GLY A 43 -16.89 15.90 -18.31
CA GLY A 43 -17.14 15.73 -16.88
C GLY A 43 -16.03 14.94 -16.17
N LEU A 44 -15.43 13.93 -16.81
CA LEU A 44 -14.32 13.18 -16.23
C LEU A 44 -13.04 14.01 -16.20
N ILE A 45 -12.77 14.77 -17.25
CA ILE A 45 -11.63 15.69 -17.30
C ILE A 45 -11.75 16.74 -16.17
N SER A 46 -12.94 17.32 -15.98
CA SER A 46 -13.19 18.27 -14.89
C SER A 46 -12.94 17.66 -13.51
N LYS A 47 -13.35 16.40 -13.28
CA LYS A 47 -13.07 15.68 -12.03
C LYS A 47 -11.58 15.47 -11.81
N ILE A 48 -10.84 15.02 -12.84
CA ILE A 48 -9.38 14.83 -12.75
C ILE A 48 -8.67 16.13 -12.38
N VAL A 49 -9.05 17.25 -13.00
CA VAL A 49 -8.43 18.56 -12.70
C VAL A 49 -8.67 18.96 -11.24
N LYS A 50 -9.91 18.80 -10.75
CA LYS A 50 -10.26 19.07 -9.35
C LYS A 50 -9.49 18.17 -8.38
N ASP A 51 -9.41 16.88 -8.67
CA ASP A 51 -8.68 15.91 -7.85
C ASP A 51 -7.17 16.23 -7.83
N GLY A 52 -6.62 16.69 -8.96
CA GLY A 52 -5.24 17.15 -9.07
C GLY A 52 -4.97 18.39 -8.22
N GLN A 53 -5.83 19.41 -8.30
CA GLN A 53 -5.73 20.62 -7.48
C GLN A 53 -5.80 20.31 -5.99
N ALA A 54 -6.79 19.52 -5.58
CA ALA A 54 -6.94 19.10 -4.19
C ALA A 54 -5.72 18.28 -3.69
N ALA A 55 -5.13 17.45 -4.56
CA ALA A 55 -3.93 16.70 -4.22
C ALA A 55 -2.70 17.61 -4.07
N GLU A 56 -2.53 18.61 -4.94
CA GLU A 56 -1.46 19.61 -4.86
C GLU A 56 -1.54 20.46 -3.59
N GLU A 57 -2.73 20.94 -3.22
CA GLU A 57 -2.95 21.72 -1.99
C GLU A 57 -2.54 20.95 -0.73
N VAL A 58 -2.82 19.64 -0.70
CA VAL A 58 -2.50 18.76 0.44
C VAL A 58 -1.07 18.20 0.34
N GLY A 59 -0.37 18.40 -0.79
CA GLY A 59 0.95 17.81 -1.05
C GLY A 59 0.91 16.29 -1.22
N THR A 60 -0.24 15.73 -1.59
CA THR A 60 -0.45 14.29 -1.79
C THR A 60 -0.55 13.93 -3.26
N LYS A 61 -0.51 12.63 -3.59
CA LYS A 61 -0.67 12.14 -4.96
C LYS A 61 -2.13 11.85 -5.26
N ILE A 62 -2.56 12.04 -6.51
CA ILE A 62 -3.89 11.62 -6.99
C ILE A 62 -4.06 10.13 -6.71
N ARG A 63 -5.11 9.80 -5.94
CA ARG A 63 -5.38 8.42 -5.53
C ARG A 63 -5.97 7.65 -6.69
N THR A 64 -5.29 6.59 -7.14
CA THR A 64 -5.85 5.69 -8.15
C THR A 64 -7.09 5.00 -7.58
N PRO A 65 -8.20 4.94 -8.33
CA PRO A 65 -9.34 4.10 -7.98
C PRO A 65 -8.88 2.64 -7.98
N GLY A 66 -8.54 2.13 -6.79
CA GLY A 66 -7.98 0.80 -6.60
C GLY A 66 -8.70 0.08 -5.48
N LYS A 67 -8.99 -1.21 -5.68
CA LYS A 67 -9.60 -2.10 -4.69
C LYS A 67 -8.73 -2.12 -3.43
N GLN A 68 -9.24 -1.60 -2.32
CA GLN A 68 -8.59 -1.79 -1.03
C GLN A 68 -8.62 -3.29 -0.70
N ARG A 69 -7.47 -3.95 -0.78
CA ARG A 69 -7.37 -5.37 -0.43
C ARG A 69 -7.41 -5.47 1.09
N ILE A 70 -8.58 -5.79 1.64
CA ILE A 70 -8.73 -6.15 3.05
C ILE A 70 -7.84 -7.36 3.30
N ARG A 71 -6.72 -7.17 3.98
CA ARG A 71 -5.88 -8.27 4.43
C ARG A 71 -6.59 -8.88 5.64
N LYS A 72 -7.16 -10.08 5.46
CA LYS A 72 -7.55 -10.91 6.61
C LYS A 72 -6.26 -11.29 7.32
N ASN A 73 -5.90 -10.54 8.35
CA ASN A 73 -4.79 -10.93 9.22
C ASN A 73 -5.24 -12.20 9.94
N GLY A 74 -4.62 -13.34 9.64
CA GLY A 74 -4.80 -14.58 10.40
C GLY A 74 -4.12 -14.48 11.77
N PHE A 75 -4.45 -13.44 12.52
CA PHE A 75 -3.91 -13.21 13.85
C PHE A 75 -4.66 -14.14 14.80
N VAL A 76 -3.99 -15.22 15.20
CA VAL A 76 -4.41 -15.94 16.40
C VAL A 76 -4.21 -14.98 17.56
N HIS A 77 -5.31 -14.63 18.22
CA HIS A 77 -5.26 -13.89 19.46
C HIS A 77 -4.55 -14.79 20.49
N VAL A 78 -3.40 -14.36 20.97
CA VAL A 78 -2.61 -15.04 21.99
C VAL A 78 -2.54 -14.05 23.14
N ASP A 79 -3.07 -14.44 24.30
CA ASP A 79 -3.10 -13.60 25.48
C ASP A 79 -1.71 -13.54 26.15
N ASP A 80 -1.47 -12.61 27.07
CA ASP A 80 -0.19 -12.48 27.76
C ASP A 80 0.15 -13.74 28.58
N PHE A 81 -0.89 -14.40 29.12
CA PHE A 81 -0.75 -15.70 29.76
C PHE A 81 -0.18 -16.76 28.81
N ASP A 82 -0.79 -16.91 27.63
CA ASP A 82 -0.33 -17.87 26.61
C ASP A 82 1.10 -17.54 26.13
N MET A 83 1.43 -16.25 26.04
CA MET A 83 2.79 -15.79 25.74
C MET A 83 3.80 -16.28 26.80
N GLY A 84 3.42 -16.24 28.08
CA GLY A 84 4.20 -16.79 29.19
C GLY A 84 4.39 -18.30 29.09
N VAL A 85 3.32 -19.04 28.78
CA VAL A 85 3.38 -20.51 28.62
C VAL A 85 4.31 -20.89 27.46
N ILE A 86 4.19 -20.22 26.31
CA ILE A 86 5.05 -20.47 25.14
C ILE A 86 6.51 -20.18 25.48
N ARG A 87 6.80 -19.09 26.21
CA ARG A 87 8.16 -18.76 26.65
C ARG A 87 8.73 -19.87 27.55
N ARG A 88 7.95 -20.34 28.52
CA ARG A 88 8.37 -21.44 29.42
C ARG A 88 8.65 -22.72 28.65
N LYS A 89 7.79 -23.08 27.70
CA LYS A 89 7.99 -24.25 26.83
C LYS A 89 9.28 -24.16 26.02
N VAL A 90 9.59 -22.99 25.47
CA VAL A 90 10.88 -22.78 24.78
C VAL A 90 12.07 -23.03 25.71
N HIS A 91 12.01 -22.57 26.97
CA HIS A 91 13.06 -22.85 27.95
C HIS A 91 13.13 -24.33 28.36
N GLU A 92 12.01 -25.03 28.47
CA GLU A 92 11.97 -26.48 28.72
C GLU A 92 12.70 -27.28 27.64
N PHE A 93 12.62 -26.85 26.36
CA PHE A 93 13.39 -27.49 25.29
C PHE A 93 14.91 -27.36 25.50
N TYR A 94 15.39 -26.21 25.95
CA TYR A 94 16.80 -26.01 26.26
C TYR A 94 17.24 -26.81 27.51
N SER A 95 16.44 -26.81 28.57
CA SER A 95 16.80 -27.44 29.85
C SER A 95 16.64 -28.96 29.85
N ALA A 96 15.51 -29.48 29.35
CA ALA A 96 15.17 -30.90 29.44
C ALA A 96 15.74 -31.71 28.26
N LYS A 97 15.62 -31.19 27.03
CA LYS A 97 16.04 -31.92 25.81
C LYS A 97 17.46 -31.58 25.38
N LYS A 98 18.05 -30.47 25.86
CA LYS A 98 19.39 -29.96 25.45
C LYS A 98 19.55 -29.81 23.93
N GLU A 99 18.45 -29.59 23.23
CA GLU A 99 18.42 -29.37 21.78
C GLU A 99 18.03 -27.93 21.46
N ILE A 100 18.52 -27.39 20.33
CA ILE A 100 18.06 -26.09 19.83
C ILE A 100 16.64 -26.28 19.24
N PRO A 101 15.61 -25.64 19.81
CA PRO A 101 14.25 -25.84 19.35
C PRO A 101 14.09 -25.31 17.91
N THR A 102 13.57 -26.14 17.02
CA THR A 102 13.13 -25.71 15.69
C THR A 102 11.65 -25.33 15.75
N ILE A 103 11.22 -24.34 14.97
CA ILE A 103 9.82 -23.85 14.97
C ILE A 103 8.82 -24.98 14.70
N LYS A 104 9.17 -25.97 13.85
CA LYS A 104 8.31 -27.14 13.58
C LYS A 104 8.11 -28.01 14.83
N LYS A 105 9.21 -28.41 15.48
CA LYS A 105 9.19 -29.21 16.72
C LYS A 105 8.40 -28.51 17.83
N LEU A 106 8.62 -27.20 18.01
CA LEU A 106 7.86 -26.39 18.97
C LEU A 106 6.36 -26.39 18.65
N LEU A 107 6.00 -26.20 17.39
CA LEU A 107 4.60 -26.15 16.97
C LEU A 107 3.88 -27.48 17.23
N GLU A 108 4.53 -28.62 16.99
CA GLU A 108 3.97 -29.94 17.30
C GLU A 108 3.70 -30.08 18.79
N THR A 109 4.68 -29.76 19.65
CA THR A 109 4.50 -29.82 21.10
C THR A 109 3.45 -28.85 21.65
N LEU A 110 3.38 -27.64 21.11
CA LEU A 110 2.40 -26.64 21.54
C LEU A 110 0.97 -27.04 21.11
N LYS A 111 0.83 -27.74 19.98
CA LYS A 111 -0.45 -28.29 19.56
C LYS A 111 -0.92 -29.43 20.46
N THR A 112 -0.01 -30.33 20.85
CA THR A 112 -0.38 -31.47 21.69
C THR A 112 -0.67 -31.08 23.15
N GLU A 113 0.10 -30.16 23.72
CA GLU A 113 0.01 -29.85 25.15
C GLU A 113 -0.93 -28.69 25.48
N ILE A 114 -1.03 -27.70 24.59
CA ILE A 114 -1.72 -26.42 24.88
C ILE A 114 -2.84 -26.16 23.84
N ASN A 115 -3.10 -27.10 22.91
CA ASN A 115 -4.08 -26.94 21.83
C ASN A 115 -3.86 -25.65 21.02
N TYR A 116 -2.61 -25.28 20.76
CA TYR A 116 -2.28 -24.06 20.04
C TYR A 116 -2.86 -24.06 18.61
N THR A 117 -3.73 -23.08 18.33
CA THR A 117 -4.47 -22.98 17.04
C THR A 117 -3.68 -22.30 15.92
N GLY A 118 -2.51 -21.73 16.23
CA GLY A 118 -1.71 -20.97 15.26
C GLY A 118 -0.91 -21.82 14.27
N GLN A 119 -0.47 -21.14 13.22
CA GLN A 119 0.37 -21.70 12.16
C GLN A 119 1.85 -21.40 12.39
N ARG A 120 2.72 -22.02 11.58
CA ARG A 120 4.18 -21.87 11.70
C ARG A 120 4.64 -20.41 11.67
N GLU A 121 4.09 -19.60 10.75
CA GLU A 121 4.48 -18.18 10.63
C GLU A 121 3.93 -17.31 11.75
N THR A 122 2.76 -17.62 12.32
CA THR A 122 2.23 -16.88 13.47
C THR A 122 3.08 -17.16 14.70
N LEU A 123 3.46 -18.42 14.94
CA LEU A 123 4.38 -18.79 16.01
C LEU A 123 5.75 -18.13 15.83
N ARG A 124 6.31 -18.11 14.61
CA ARG A 124 7.57 -17.41 14.32
C ARG A 124 7.51 -15.93 14.68
N LYS A 125 6.45 -15.23 14.28
CA LYS A 125 6.24 -13.81 14.60
C LYS A 125 6.10 -13.59 16.10
N LEU A 126 5.38 -14.47 16.79
CA LEU A 126 5.20 -14.40 18.23
C LEU A 126 6.55 -14.59 18.95
N LEU A 127 7.35 -15.57 18.55
CA LEU A 127 8.67 -15.80 19.12
C LEU A 127 9.62 -14.61 18.89
N TYR A 128 9.53 -13.93 17.74
CA TYR A 128 10.29 -12.69 17.53
C TYR A 128 9.88 -11.57 18.49
N LYS A 129 8.57 -11.44 18.80
CA LYS A 129 8.10 -10.48 19.81
C LYS A 129 8.61 -10.83 21.22
N LEU A 130 8.73 -12.12 21.53
CA LEU A 130 9.30 -12.62 22.79
C LEU A 130 10.84 -12.50 22.87
N GLY A 131 11.50 -12.05 21.81
CA GLY A 131 12.96 -11.86 21.76
C GLY A 131 13.75 -13.05 21.20
N PHE A 132 13.09 -14.16 20.84
CA PHE A 132 13.79 -15.32 20.28
C PHE A 132 14.11 -15.12 18.80
N ARG A 133 15.33 -15.52 18.40
CA ARG A 133 15.79 -15.53 17.01
C ARG A 133 16.21 -16.95 16.64
N PHE A 134 15.64 -17.48 15.55
CA PHE A 134 16.01 -18.79 15.02
C PHE A 134 16.83 -18.58 13.75
N LYS A 135 17.98 -19.27 13.65
CA LYS A 135 18.78 -19.32 12.43
C LYS A 135 18.00 -20.11 11.37
N LYS A 136 18.09 -19.69 10.12
CA LYS A 136 17.57 -20.47 9.00
C LYS A 136 18.46 -21.70 8.83
N ASN A 137 17.87 -22.87 8.99
CA ASN A 137 18.49 -24.14 8.59
C ASN A 137 18.37 -24.32 7.08
#